data_AF-A0A430QTB7-F1
#
_entry.id   AF-A0A430QTB7-F1
#
_cell.length_a   1.000
_cell.length_b   1.000
_cell.length_c   1.000
_cell.angle_alpha   90.00
_cell.angle_beta   90.00
_cell.angle_gamma   90.00
#
_symmetry.space_group_name_H-M   'P 1'
#
loop_
_entity.id
_entity.type
_entity.pdbx_description
1 polymer ?
#
loop_
_entity_poly.entity_id
_entity_poly.type
_entity_poly.pdbx_seq_one_letter_code
_entity_poly.pdbx_strand_id
1 'polypeptide(L)'
;MVMAKCMPTFLLGEHQYTIIRITGQSFMLHQIRKMIGLALAVLRGYATEAVFDIVFSKERVDIPKAPGLGLMLNRVDFSQYNTKYQNDGIHQPIDWSKYEVSFSNLSTTCFINLIQINFLIEVCL
;
A
#
# COMPACT_ATOMS: atom_id res chain seq x y z
N MET A 1 -9.00 2.44 10.30
CA MET A 1 -9.67 1.75 9.17
C MET A 1 -8.67 1.69 8.01
N VAL A 2 -8.59 0.55 7.32
CA VAL A 2 -7.72 0.37 6.13
C VAL A 2 -8.61 0.32 4.90
N MET A 3 -8.20 1.01 3.84
CA MET A 3 -8.89 1.04 2.55
C MET A 3 -7.93 0.53 1.48
N ALA A 4 -8.38 -0.41 0.64
CA ALA A 4 -7.61 -0.88 -0.50
C ALA A 4 -8.36 -0.55 -1.81
N LYS A 5 -7.65 -0.01 -2.80
CA LYS A 5 -8.17 0.31 -4.13
C LYS A 5 -7.26 -0.28 -5.20
N CYS A 6 -7.85 -0.92 -6.19
CA CYS A 6 -7.13 -1.37 -7.38
C CYS A 6 -7.27 -0.30 -8.46
N MET A 7 -6.16 0.18 -9.00
CA MET A 7 -6.13 1.17 -10.08
C MET A 7 -6.34 0.49 -11.43
N PRO A 8 -6.73 1.22 -12.48
CA PRO A 8 -6.78 0.69 -13.83
C PRO A 8 -5.45 0.05 -14.24
N THR A 9 -5.53 -1.03 -14.99
CA THR A 9 -4.33 -1.72 -15.49
C THR A 9 -3.67 -0.92 -16.61
N PHE A 10 -2.36 -1.05 -16.74
CA PHE A 10 -1.58 -0.48 -17.84
C PHE A 10 -0.58 -1.50 -18.37
N LEU A 11 -0.16 -1.32 -19.62
CA LEU A 11 0.86 -2.16 -20.27
C LEU A 11 2.24 -1.53 -20.08
N LEU A 12 3.23 -2.38 -19.81
CA LEU A 12 4.63 -1.98 -19.79
C LEU A 12 5.47 -3.11 -20.39
N GLY A 13 6.03 -2.85 -21.57
CA GLY A 13 6.58 -3.92 -22.42
C GLY A 13 5.45 -4.87 -22.87
N GLU A 14 5.65 -6.16 -22.67
CA GLU A 14 4.68 -7.22 -23.03
C GLU A 14 3.80 -7.66 -21.83
N HIS A 15 3.93 -6.99 -20.68
CA HIS A 15 3.25 -7.40 -19.45
C HIS A 15 2.25 -6.34 -18.99
N GLN A 16 1.15 -6.81 -18.38
CA GLN A 16 0.10 -5.98 -17.81
C GLN A 16 0.32 -5.81 -16.30
N TYR A 17 0.24 -4.56 -15.85
CA TYR A 17 0.42 -4.17 -14.46
C TYR A 17 -0.81 -3.47 -13.92
N THR A 18 -1.01 -3.54 -12.60
CA THR A 18 -1.94 -2.68 -11.86
C THR A 18 -1.29 -2.15 -10.59
N ILE A 19 -1.82 -1.05 -10.07
CA ILE A 19 -1.41 -0.47 -8.78
C ILE A 19 -2.49 -0.76 -7.75
N ILE A 20 -2.10 -1.41 -6.66
CA ILE A 20 -2.93 -1.58 -5.48
C ILE A 20 -2.56 -0.47 -4.49
N ARG A 21 -3.45 0.49 -4.29
CA ARG A 21 -3.29 1.56 -3.32
C ARG A 21 -3.93 1.17 -2.00
N ILE A 22 -3.16 1.17 -0.93
CA ILE A 22 -3.59 0.87 0.43
C ILE A 22 -3.44 2.12 1.28
N THR A 23 -4.55 2.60 1.84
CA THR A 23 -4.58 3.73 2.77
C THR A 23 -4.91 3.24 4.16
N GLY A 24 -4.17 3.68 5.18
CA GLY A 24 -4.49 3.33 6.56
C GLY A 24 -3.60 4.05 7.57
N GLN A 25 -4.12 4.29 8.77
CA GLN A 25 -3.45 5.07 9.81
C GLN A 25 -2.09 4.49 10.26
N SER A 26 -1.98 3.16 10.31
CA SER A 26 -0.77 2.47 10.77
C SER A 26 -0.76 1.04 10.27
N PHE A 27 0.44 0.48 10.07
CA PHE A 27 0.62 -0.91 9.69
C PHE A 27 1.61 -1.61 10.61
N MET A 28 1.25 -2.81 11.05
CA MET A 28 2.15 -3.72 11.75
C MET A 28 3.18 -4.32 10.79
N LEU A 29 4.29 -4.84 11.33
CA LEU A 29 5.33 -5.48 10.54
C LEU A 29 4.75 -6.60 9.66
N HIS A 30 5.09 -6.58 8.38
CA HIS A 30 4.60 -7.51 7.35
C HIS A 30 3.08 -7.51 7.09
N GLN A 31 2.28 -6.66 7.73
CA GLN A 31 0.82 -6.67 7.60
C GLN A 31 0.36 -6.55 6.14
N ILE A 32 0.86 -5.54 5.42
CA ILE A 32 0.52 -5.31 4.02
C ILE A 32 0.90 -6.51 3.13
N ARG A 33 2.08 -7.07 3.33
CA ARG A 33 2.58 -8.22 2.57
C ARG A 33 1.74 -9.48 2.82
N LYS A 34 1.24 -9.67 4.05
CA LYS A 34 0.31 -10.76 4.40
C LYS A 34 -1.07 -10.54 3.80
N MET A 35 -1.60 -9.32 3.85
CA MET A 35 -2.90 -8.98 3.25
C MET A 35 -2.91 -9.30 1.74
N ILE A 36 -1.86 -8.90 1.03
CA ILE A 36 -1.76 -9.09 -0.42
C ILE A 36 -1.45 -10.54 -0.77
N GLY A 37 -0.57 -11.20 0.01
CA GLY A 37 -0.29 -12.61 -0.17
C GLY A 37 -1.55 -13.47 -0.02
N LEU A 38 -2.40 -13.17 0.97
CA LEU A 38 -3.68 -13.84 1.16
C LEU A 38 -4.64 -13.60 -0.01
N ALA A 39 -4.78 -12.35 -0.45
CA ALA A 39 -5.63 -12.01 -1.60
C ALA A 39 -5.19 -12.75 -2.87
N LEU A 40 -3.88 -12.82 -3.14
CA LEU A 40 -3.33 -13.57 -4.27
C LEU A 40 -3.53 -15.08 -4.15
N ALA A 41 -3.45 -15.63 -2.94
CA ALA A 41 -3.72 -17.04 -2.69
C ALA A 41 -5.17 -17.38 -3.04
N VAL A 42 -6.13 -16.52 -2.68
CA VAL A 42 -7.54 -16.69 -3.05
C VAL A 42 -7.74 -16.53 -4.56
N LEU A 43 -7.20 -15.45 -5.16
CA LEU A 43 -7.34 -15.19 -6.60
C LEU A 43 -6.76 -16.30 -7.50
N ARG A 44 -5.69 -16.97 -7.05
CA ARG A 44 -5.08 -18.09 -7.77
C ARG A 44 -5.69 -19.45 -7.45
N GLY A 45 -6.67 -19.51 -6.55
CA GLY A 45 -7.34 -20.75 -6.15
C GLY A 45 -6.54 -21.63 -5.18
N TYR A 46 -5.49 -21.10 -4.55
CA TYR A 46 -4.76 -21.81 -3.48
C TYR A 46 -5.51 -21.78 -2.14
N ALA A 47 -6.44 -20.84 -1.96
CA ALA A 47 -7.31 -20.73 -0.81
C ALA A 47 -8.73 -20.33 -1.26
N THR A 48 -9.74 -20.66 -0.46
CA THR A 48 -11.12 -20.20 -0.67
C THR A 48 -11.43 -19.00 0.20
N GLU A 49 -12.53 -18.30 -0.07
CA GLU A 49 -12.96 -17.14 0.73
C GLU A 49 -13.23 -17.50 2.21
N ALA A 50 -13.50 -18.77 2.51
CA ALA A 50 -13.63 -19.27 3.89
C ALA A 50 -12.38 -19.03 4.75
N VAL A 51 -11.22 -18.78 4.14
CA VAL A 51 -10.00 -18.42 4.87
C VAL A 51 -10.17 -17.14 5.71
N PHE A 52 -11.04 -16.21 5.28
CA PHE A 52 -11.28 -14.96 6.00
C PHE A 52 -11.99 -15.17 7.34
N ASP A 53 -12.81 -16.22 7.48
CA ASP A 53 -13.47 -16.54 8.75
C ASP A 53 -12.45 -16.97 9.82
N ILE A 54 -11.35 -17.59 9.40
CA ILE A 54 -10.31 -18.14 10.28
C ILE A 54 -9.20 -17.13 10.52
N VAL A 55 -8.82 -16.33 9.51
CA VAL A 55 -7.69 -15.40 9.59
C VAL A 55 -7.89 -14.27 10.61
N PHE A 56 -9.15 -13.92 10.92
CA PHE A 56 -9.47 -12.95 11.98
C PHE A 56 -9.79 -13.60 13.33
N SER A 57 -9.73 -14.93 13.41
CA SER A 57 -9.94 -15.67 14.65
C SER A 57 -8.73 -15.52 15.60
N LYS A 58 -8.85 -16.10 16.80
CA LYS A 58 -7.74 -16.17 17.76
C LYS A 58 -6.67 -17.19 17.38
N GLU A 59 -6.98 -18.07 16.43
CA GLU A 59 -6.05 -19.12 16.01
C GLU A 59 -4.90 -18.56 15.19
N ARG A 60 -3.74 -19.20 15.29
CA ARG A 60 -2.58 -18.82 14.49
C ARG A 60 -2.70 -19.45 13.11
N VAL A 61 -2.86 -18.60 12.11
CA VAL A 61 -2.90 -19.00 10.70
C VAL A 61 -1.62 -18.54 10.01
N ASP A 62 -0.99 -19.45 9.28
CA ASP A 62 0.17 -19.14 8.44
C ASP A 62 -0.30 -18.51 7.13
N ILE A 63 -0.18 -17.18 7.05
CA ILE A 63 -0.55 -16.40 5.88
C ILE A 63 0.65 -16.22 4.95
N PRO A 64 0.52 -16.53 3.65
CA PRO A 64 1.60 -16.33 2.68
C PRO A 64 2.04 -14.85 2.66
N LYS A 65 3.35 -14.63 2.68
CA LYS A 65 3.94 -13.28 2.65
C LYS A 65 4.36 -12.95 1.22
N ALA A 66 3.67 -12.02 0.57
CA ALA A 66 4.09 -11.51 -0.73
C ALA A 66 5.54 -10.97 -0.67
N PRO A 67 6.32 -10.97 -1.77
CA PRO A 67 7.63 -10.33 -1.80
C PRO A 67 7.56 -8.85 -1.39
N GLY A 68 8.68 -8.29 -0.91
CA GLY A 68 8.77 -6.86 -0.59
C GLY A 68 9.00 -6.00 -1.84
N LEU A 69 9.40 -6.62 -2.94
CA LEU A 69 9.59 -5.97 -4.23
C LEU A 69 8.24 -5.45 -4.74
N GLY A 70 8.20 -4.18 -5.14
CA GLY A 70 6.96 -3.50 -5.53
C GLY A 70 6.14 -2.95 -4.36
N LEU A 71 6.63 -2.96 -3.12
CA LEU A 71 6.01 -2.20 -2.03
C LEU A 71 6.66 -0.81 -1.95
N MET A 72 5.87 0.24 -2.17
CA MET A 72 6.32 1.63 -2.11
C MET A 72 5.48 2.43 -1.12
N LEU A 73 6.13 3.09 -0.16
CA LEU A 73 5.49 4.12 0.64
C LEU A 73 5.38 5.39 -0.21
N ASN A 74 4.16 5.77 -0.54
CA ASN A 74 3.89 6.88 -1.46
C ASN A 74 3.68 8.21 -0.71
N ARG A 75 2.86 8.21 0.36
CA ARG A 75 2.53 9.44 1.10
C ARG A 75 2.33 9.16 2.59
N VAL A 76 2.63 10.17 3.40
CA VAL A 76 2.24 10.24 4.82
C VAL A 76 1.39 11.49 5.01
N ASP A 77 0.17 11.32 5.50
CA ASP A 77 -0.80 12.38 5.74
C ASP A 77 -0.65 12.98 7.14
N PHE A 78 -0.38 14.29 7.18
CA PHE A 78 -0.25 15.06 8.42
C PHE A 78 -1.49 15.91 8.72
N SER A 79 -2.60 15.69 8.01
CA SER A 79 -3.83 16.48 8.17
C SER A 79 -4.29 16.57 9.63
N GLN A 80 -4.32 15.43 10.35
CA GLN A 80 -4.72 15.42 11.77
C GLN A 80 -3.75 16.18 12.69
N TYR A 81 -2.45 16.06 12.44
CA TYR A 81 -1.43 16.83 13.18
C TYR A 81 -1.61 18.32 12.94
N ASN A 82 -1.74 18.73 11.68
CA ASN A 82 -1.94 20.13 11.31
C ASN A 82 -3.22 20.69 11.94
N THR A 83 -4.35 19.98 11.86
CA THR A 83 -5.60 20.41 12.51
C THR A 83 -5.43 20.65 14.00
N LYS A 84 -4.65 19.83 14.69
CA LYS A 84 -4.49 19.89 16.15
C LYS A 84 -3.49 20.96 16.60
N TYR A 85 -2.39 21.16 15.89
CA TYR A 85 -1.24 21.94 16.37
C TYR A 85 -0.96 23.22 15.58
N GLN A 86 -1.50 23.40 14.37
CA GLN A 86 -1.19 24.59 13.55
C GLN A 86 -1.58 25.94 14.20
N ASN A 87 -2.50 25.93 15.17
CA ASN A 87 -3.07 27.13 15.80
C ASN A 87 -2.51 27.40 17.20
N ASP A 88 -1.49 26.65 17.65
CA ASP A 88 -0.93 26.81 19.00
C ASP A 88 0.16 27.88 19.11
N GLY A 89 0.52 28.51 17.99
CA GLY A 89 1.52 29.58 17.90
C GLY A 89 2.96 29.11 17.99
N ILE A 90 3.21 27.80 18.12
CA ILE A 90 4.54 27.20 18.29
C ILE A 90 4.86 26.29 17.11
N HIS A 91 3.89 25.50 16.63
CA HIS A 91 4.11 24.51 15.58
C HIS A 91 3.72 25.05 14.20
N GLN A 92 4.60 24.81 13.22
CA GLN A 92 4.29 25.05 11.82
C GLN A 92 3.59 23.84 11.20
N PRO A 93 2.63 24.05 10.27
CA PRO A 93 1.98 22.96 9.56
C PRO A 93 2.98 22.24 8.66
N ILE A 94 2.86 20.91 8.62
CA ILE A 94 3.66 20.05 7.74
C ILE A 94 2.89 19.89 6.44
N ASP A 95 3.47 20.40 5.35
CA ASP A 95 2.90 20.33 4.02
C ASP A 95 3.94 19.87 2.99
N TRP A 96 3.50 19.00 2.09
CA TRP A 96 4.32 18.39 1.04
C TRP A 96 4.04 18.97 -0.34
N SER A 97 3.13 19.96 -0.49
CA SER A 97 2.75 20.51 -1.79
C SER A 97 3.93 20.99 -2.64
N LYS A 98 4.99 21.53 -2.01
CA LYS A 98 6.22 21.96 -2.69
C LYS A 98 6.96 20.83 -3.43
N TYR A 99 6.76 19.58 -2.98
CA TYR A 99 7.48 18.41 -3.46
C TYR A 99 6.61 17.47 -4.30
N GLU A 100 5.35 17.80 -4.56
CA GLU A 100 4.44 16.92 -5.31
C GLU A 100 4.99 16.52 -6.69
N VAL A 101 5.60 17.47 -7.40
CA VAL A 101 6.24 17.23 -8.69
C VAL A 101 7.45 16.29 -8.55
N SER A 102 8.23 16.45 -7.49
CA SER A 102 9.37 15.56 -7.22
C SER A 102 8.90 14.14 -6.89
N PHE A 103 7.82 14.00 -6.10
CA PHE A 103 7.22 12.72 -5.78
C PHE A 103 6.65 12.03 -7.02
N SER A 104 5.93 12.73 -7.89
CA SER A 104 5.39 12.12 -9.12
C SER A 104 6.50 11.55 -10.02
N ASN A 105 7.62 12.26 -10.12
CA ASN A 105 8.78 11.81 -10.88
C ASN A 105 9.44 10.58 -10.24
N LEU A 106 9.64 10.60 -8.93
CA LEU A 106 10.20 9.47 -8.17
C LEU A 106 9.34 8.22 -8.26
N SER A 107 8.01 8.37 -8.15
CA SER A 107 7.08 7.25 -8.33
C SER A 107 7.29 6.63 -9.71
N THR A 108 7.28 7.44 -10.77
CA THR A 108 7.49 7.00 -12.17
C THR A 108 8.81 6.25 -12.35
N THR A 109 9.91 6.74 -11.77
CA THR A 109 11.21 6.09 -11.86
C THR A 109 11.29 4.80 -11.03
N CYS A 110 10.74 4.79 -9.81
CA CYS A 110 10.68 3.60 -8.97
C CYS A 110 9.85 2.49 -9.61
N PHE A 111 8.75 2.85 -10.30
CA PHE A 111 7.95 1.91 -11.07
C PHE A 111 8.82 1.12 -12.05
N ILE A 112 9.64 1.80 -12.86
CA ILE A 112 10.47 1.18 -13.91
C ILE A 112 11.51 0.20 -13.34
N ASN A 113 12.00 0.46 -12.12
CA ASN A 113 13.06 -0.35 -11.50
C ASN A 113 12.56 -1.52 -10.62
N LEU A 114 11.26 -1.56 -10.28
CA LEU A 114 10.69 -2.54 -9.33
C LEU A 114 9.87 -3.67 -9.99
N ILE A 115 9.86 -3.73 -11.33
CA ILE A 115 9.01 -4.64 -12.10
C ILE A 115 9.63 -6.03 -12.18
N GLN A 116 9.25 -6.90 -11.23
CA GLN A 116 9.31 -8.36 -11.43
C GLN A 116 8.00 -9.07 -11.05
N ILE A 117 6.98 -8.32 -10.64
CA ILE A 117 5.67 -8.83 -10.21
C ILE A 117 4.60 -7.98 -10.91
N ASN A 118 3.57 -8.62 -11.49
CA ASN A 118 2.52 -7.97 -12.31
C ASN A 118 1.64 -6.94 -11.55
N PHE A 119 2.01 -6.52 -10.35
CA PHE A 119 1.32 -5.47 -9.59
C PHE A 119 2.31 -4.71 -8.72
N LEU A 120 2.06 -3.41 -8.54
CA LEU A 120 2.77 -2.55 -7.59
C LEU A 120 1.82 -2.16 -6.44
N ILE A 121 2.37 -1.98 -5.24
CA ILE A 121 1.63 -1.71 -4.02
C ILE A 121 2.05 -0.34 -3.50
N GLU A 122 1.13 0.61 -3.58
CA GLU A 122 1.32 1.94 -3.01
C GLU A 122 0.70 2.02 -1.62
N VAL A 123 1.47 2.49 -0.65
CA VAL A 123 0.99 2.72 0.72
C VAL A 123 0.84 4.22 0.95
N CYS A 124 -0.34 4.63 1.40
CA CYS A 124 -0.61 5.98 1.89
C CYS A 124 -0.96 5.88 3.39
N LEU A 125 -0.10 6.46 4.22
CA LEU A 125 -0.32 6.58 5.66
C LEU A 125 -1.16 7.81 5.97
#